data_AF-A0AAN9CYX1-F1
#
_entry.id   AF-A0AAN9CYX1-F1
#
_cell.length_a   1.000
_cell.length_b   1.000
_cell.length_c   1.000
_cell.angle_alpha   90.00
_cell.angle_beta   90.00
_cell.angle_gamma   90.00
#
_symmetry.space_group_name_H-M   'P 1'
#
loop_
_entity.id
_entity.type
_entity.pdbx_description
1 polymer ?
#
loop_
_entity_poly.entity_id
_entity_poly.type
_entity_poly.pdbx_seq_one_letter_code
_entity_poly.pdbx_strand_id
1 'polypeptide(L)'
;MFGNVMISNSTDPDKGRYKDLGIHHSLDMWHGAKNLEKKIAAAAKVKGQSILLHWLKDIVNHFWWCCKTADTKDHFLALWIGICHHVCNIHTWEMGSCQHSDLGEGLGKQWIQRDSKSHKALVGIVFNKRWLKDVHKYLRFRSTADLESFQNHILMYASKRFAFTPPVYEARVLLAALDYNFHRNRPTSATCEGKQILRRLYNKHARRYSLYALKSEKTYKYISELQAKILNQRLTSGVGMPRRRSLRPNDPRTRGVVPPVPPPPISELMQTQVSRGLGM
;
A
#
# COMPACT_ATOMS: atom_id res chain seq x y z
N MET A 1 22.53 12.88 10.72
CA MET A 1 22.87 13.24 9.33
C MET A 1 23.52 12.12 8.53
N PHE A 2 24.23 11.16 9.16
CA PHE A 2 24.96 10.08 8.47
C PHE A 2 24.12 8.95 7.85
N GLY A 3 22.88 8.71 8.32
CA GLY A 3 22.03 7.62 7.81
C GLY A 3 21.48 7.83 6.39
N ASN A 4 21.23 9.08 5.98
CA ASN A 4 20.65 9.35 4.66
C ASN A 4 21.66 9.23 3.51
N VAL A 5 22.95 9.46 3.78
CA VAL A 5 24.02 9.45 2.75
C VAL A 5 24.39 8.01 2.33
N MET A 6 24.36 7.07 3.27
CA MET A 6 24.66 5.65 3.00
C MET A 6 23.58 4.97 2.13
N ILE A 7 22.30 5.33 2.34
CA ILE A 7 21.18 4.81 1.55
C ILE A 7 21.17 5.42 0.15
N SER A 8 21.48 6.72 0.01
CA SER A 8 21.53 7.37 -1.30
C SER A 8 22.65 6.81 -2.18
N ASN A 9 23.82 6.53 -1.63
CA ASN A 9 24.94 5.94 -2.39
C ASN A 9 24.71 4.47 -2.78
N SER A 10 23.96 3.72 -1.96
CA SER A 10 23.64 2.32 -2.30
C SER A 10 22.58 2.20 -3.39
N THR A 11 21.70 3.21 -3.51
CA THR A 11 20.54 3.24 -4.42
C THR A 11 20.77 4.07 -5.68
N ASP A 12 22.00 4.48 -5.95
CA ASP A 12 22.34 5.22 -7.17
C ASP A 12 22.09 4.31 -8.40
N PRO A 13 21.32 4.78 -9.40
CA PRO A 13 20.93 3.99 -10.56
C PRO A 13 22.10 3.73 -11.53
N ASP A 14 23.16 4.52 -11.45
CA ASP A 14 24.33 4.46 -12.32
C ASP A 14 25.53 3.77 -11.65
N LYS A 15 25.52 3.63 -10.31
CA LYS A 15 26.62 3.06 -9.52
C LYS A 15 26.13 2.61 -8.14
N GLY A 16 26.76 1.58 -7.57
CA GLY A 16 26.52 1.17 -6.19
C GLY A 16 25.90 -0.21 -6.04
N ARG A 17 26.00 -0.73 -4.82
CA ARG A 17 25.73 -2.13 -4.46
C ARG A 17 24.40 -2.68 -4.99
N TYR A 18 23.33 -1.89 -5.01
CA TYR A 18 22.03 -2.39 -5.47
C TYR A 18 21.95 -2.52 -6.99
N LYS A 19 22.62 -1.65 -7.75
CA LYS A 19 22.74 -1.80 -9.20
C LYS A 19 23.47 -3.11 -9.55
N ASP A 20 24.60 -3.38 -8.89
CA ASP A 20 25.41 -4.58 -9.14
C ASP A 20 24.65 -5.88 -8.84
N LEU A 21 23.66 -5.82 -7.94
CA LEU A 21 22.77 -6.92 -7.59
C LEU A 21 21.50 -6.98 -8.45
N GLY A 22 21.36 -6.13 -9.48
CA GLY A 22 20.14 -6.04 -10.30
C GLY A 22 18.91 -5.54 -9.53
N ILE A 23 19.12 -4.88 -8.38
CA ILE A 23 18.05 -4.31 -7.55
C ILE A 23 17.76 -2.90 -8.04
N HIS A 24 16.51 -2.69 -8.44
CA HIS A 24 16.07 -1.41 -8.99
C HIS A 24 15.21 -0.65 -7.99
N HIS A 25 15.57 0.62 -7.76
CA HIS A 25 14.73 1.54 -7.00
C HIS A 25 13.43 1.81 -7.78
N SER A 26 12.30 1.40 -7.21
CA SER A 26 10.96 1.71 -7.73
C SER A 26 10.16 2.47 -6.68
N LEU A 27 9.28 3.37 -7.12
CA LEU A 27 8.33 4.07 -6.27
C LEU A 27 6.93 3.46 -6.41
N ASP A 28 6.10 3.66 -5.38
CA ASP A 28 4.71 3.23 -5.39
C ASP A 28 3.87 4.09 -6.35
N MET A 29 3.33 3.44 -7.38
CA MET A 29 2.50 4.04 -8.42
C MET A 29 1.27 4.75 -7.85
N TRP A 30 0.65 4.21 -6.79
CA TRP A 30 -0.52 4.84 -6.16
C TRP A 30 -0.17 6.17 -5.52
N HIS A 31 0.95 6.23 -4.81
CA HIS A 31 1.45 7.46 -4.22
C HIS A 31 1.83 8.49 -5.30
N GLY A 32 2.43 8.04 -6.41
CA GLY A 32 2.71 8.89 -7.57
C GLY A 32 1.44 9.54 -8.14
N ALA A 33 0.42 8.73 -8.42
CA ALA A 33 -0.88 9.18 -8.92
C ALA A 33 -1.58 10.13 -7.94
N LYS A 34 -1.54 9.84 -6.64
CA LYS A 34 -2.11 10.71 -5.60
C LYS A 34 -1.39 12.04 -5.47
N ASN A 35 -0.08 12.07 -5.63
CA ASN A 35 0.67 13.32 -5.63
C ASN A 35 0.35 14.17 -6.85
N LEU A 36 0.16 13.56 -8.02
CA LEU A 36 -0.30 14.26 -9.23
C LEU A 36 -1.71 14.82 -9.04
N GLU A 37 -2.64 14.02 -8.52
CA GLU A 37 -4.02 14.42 -8.19
C GLU A 37 -4.04 15.68 -7.31
N LYS A 38 -3.23 15.70 -6.24
CA LYS A 38 -3.10 16.86 -5.36
C LYS A 38 -2.60 18.12 -6.08
N LYS A 39 -1.62 17.99 -6.98
CA LYS A 39 -1.08 19.12 -7.75
C LYS A 39 -2.14 19.72 -8.68
N ILE A 40 -2.87 18.87 -9.41
CA ILE A 40 -3.94 19.32 -10.31
C ILE A 40 -5.07 19.96 -9.51
N ALA A 41 -5.50 19.33 -8.41
CA ALA A 41 -6.53 19.87 -7.54
C ALA A 41 -6.12 21.24 -6.94
N ALA A 42 -4.85 21.43 -6.61
CA ALA A 42 -4.34 22.72 -6.15
C ALA A 42 -4.36 23.78 -7.26
N ALA A 43 -3.91 23.45 -8.47
CA ALA A 43 -3.98 24.36 -9.62
C ALA A 43 -5.43 24.75 -9.94
N ALA A 44 -6.37 23.81 -9.85
CA ALA A 44 -7.77 24.07 -10.14
C ALA A 44 -8.47 25.02 -9.15
N LYS A 45 -7.90 25.22 -7.94
CA LYS A 45 -8.39 26.21 -6.97
C LYS A 45 -8.01 27.65 -7.34
N VAL A 46 -7.07 27.84 -8.27
CA VAL A 46 -6.70 29.16 -8.76
C VAL A 46 -7.83 29.74 -9.62
N LYS A 47 -8.15 31.02 -9.42
CA LYS A 47 -9.22 31.71 -10.16
C LYS A 47 -9.02 31.57 -11.69
N GLY A 48 -10.05 31.07 -12.36
CA GLY A 48 -10.04 30.84 -13.81
C GLY A 48 -9.37 29.52 -14.25
N GLN A 49 -9.09 28.60 -13.33
CA GLN A 49 -8.49 27.28 -13.62
C GLN A 49 -9.38 26.07 -13.21
N SER A 50 -10.62 26.31 -12.81
CA SER A 50 -11.52 25.29 -12.25
C SER A 50 -11.83 24.13 -13.19
N ILE A 51 -11.76 24.34 -14.52
CA ILE A 51 -11.94 23.29 -15.53
C ILE A 51 -10.95 22.12 -15.38
N LEU A 52 -9.81 22.34 -14.71
CA LEU A 52 -8.86 21.27 -14.38
C LEU A 52 -9.48 20.20 -13.48
N LEU A 53 -10.46 20.52 -12.63
CA LEU A 53 -11.18 19.51 -11.83
C LEU A 53 -12.00 18.56 -12.71
N HIS A 54 -12.55 19.05 -13.83
CA HIS A 54 -13.32 18.22 -14.76
C HIS A 54 -12.44 17.19 -15.46
N TRP A 55 -11.16 17.50 -15.67
CA TRP A 55 -10.17 16.64 -16.33
C TRP A 55 -9.28 15.85 -15.37
N LEU A 56 -9.31 16.16 -14.06
CA LEU A 56 -8.38 15.62 -13.07
C LEU A 56 -8.32 14.10 -13.08
N LYS A 57 -9.48 13.43 -13.13
CA LYS A 57 -9.55 11.96 -13.12
C LYS A 57 -8.90 11.37 -14.37
N ASP A 58 -9.14 11.97 -15.53
CA ASP A 58 -8.62 11.48 -16.81
C ASP A 58 -7.11 11.70 -16.91
N ILE A 59 -6.61 12.84 -16.45
CA ILE A 59 -5.17 13.12 -16.41
C ILE A 59 -4.46 12.13 -15.48
N VAL A 60 -5.02 11.85 -14.31
CA VAL A 60 -4.45 10.86 -13.37
C VAL A 60 -4.51 9.44 -13.93
N ASN A 61 -5.61 9.07 -14.59
CA ASN A 61 -5.75 7.78 -15.26
C ASN A 61 -4.77 7.66 -16.44
N HIS A 62 -4.56 8.73 -17.21
CA HIS A 62 -3.59 8.78 -18.30
C HIS A 62 -2.18 8.58 -17.78
N PHE A 63 -1.79 9.29 -16.71
CA PHE A 63 -0.50 9.08 -16.05
C PHE A 63 -0.30 7.63 -15.62
N TRP A 64 -1.32 7.03 -15.02
CA TRP A 64 -1.33 5.64 -14.60
C TRP A 64 -1.15 4.69 -15.78
N TRP A 65 -1.86 4.94 -16.88
CA TRP A 65 -1.73 4.18 -18.11
C TRP A 65 -0.34 4.36 -18.73
N CYS A 66 0.19 5.57 -18.86
CA CYS A 66 1.54 5.82 -19.36
C CYS A 66 2.60 5.03 -18.57
N CYS A 67 2.52 5.03 -17.23
CA CYS A 67 3.48 4.27 -16.41
C CYS A 67 3.34 2.75 -16.53
N LYS A 68 2.15 2.26 -16.92
CA LYS A 68 1.91 0.83 -17.15
C LYS A 68 2.36 0.39 -18.54
N THR A 69 2.25 1.28 -19.52
CA THR A 69 2.50 0.99 -20.94
C THR A 69 3.94 1.25 -21.33
N ALA A 70 4.60 2.24 -20.74
CA ALA A 70 5.94 2.63 -21.15
C ALA A 70 7.03 1.84 -20.43
N ASP A 71 7.91 1.21 -21.21
CA ASP A 71 9.10 0.53 -20.71
C ASP A 71 10.30 1.47 -20.49
N THR A 72 10.33 2.60 -21.20
CA THR A 72 11.41 3.59 -21.14
C THR A 72 10.90 4.97 -20.77
N LYS A 73 11.80 5.82 -20.26
CA LYS A 73 11.48 7.21 -19.96
C LYS A 73 11.03 7.99 -21.20
N ASP A 74 11.66 7.75 -22.34
CA ASP A 74 11.34 8.46 -23.58
C ASP A 74 9.99 8.04 -24.12
N HIS A 75 9.68 6.74 -24.07
CA HIS A 75 8.34 6.24 -24.39
C HIS A 75 7.29 6.84 -23.44
N PHE A 76 7.58 6.90 -22.14
CA PHE A 76 6.69 7.56 -21.17
C PHE A 76 6.47 9.04 -21.54
N LEU A 77 7.52 9.79 -21.88
CA LEU A 77 7.41 11.20 -22.23
C LEU A 77 6.56 11.40 -23.50
N ALA A 78 6.72 10.56 -24.51
CA ALA A 78 5.91 10.60 -25.73
C ALA A 78 4.41 10.46 -25.42
N LEU A 79 4.05 9.49 -24.58
CA LEU A 79 2.66 9.29 -24.15
C LEU A 79 2.16 10.41 -23.23
N TRP A 80 3.00 10.81 -22.28
CA TRP A 80 2.63 11.75 -21.23
C TRP A 80 2.38 13.15 -21.76
N ILE A 81 3.21 13.64 -22.69
CA ILE A 81 3.07 14.97 -23.30
C ILE A 81 1.76 15.06 -24.11
N GLY A 82 1.32 13.95 -24.72
CA GLY A 82 0.07 13.88 -25.47
C GLY A 82 -1.16 14.37 -24.70
N ILE A 83 -1.16 14.29 -23.35
CA ILE A 83 -2.27 14.80 -22.54
C ILE A 83 -2.49 16.31 -22.73
N CYS A 84 -1.43 17.09 -23.00
CA CYS A 84 -1.55 18.53 -23.23
C CYS A 84 -2.27 18.87 -24.54
N HIS A 85 -2.27 17.94 -25.50
CA HIS A 85 -3.01 18.05 -26.76
C HIS A 85 -4.43 17.51 -26.60
N HIS A 86 -4.55 16.32 -25.99
CA HIS A 86 -5.82 15.62 -25.82
C HIS A 86 -6.87 16.47 -25.07
N VAL A 87 -6.50 17.14 -23.97
CA VAL A 87 -7.45 17.99 -23.22
C VAL A 87 -7.96 19.20 -24.01
N CYS A 88 -7.29 19.56 -25.11
CA CYS A 88 -7.67 20.62 -26.04
C CYS A 88 -8.42 20.09 -27.27
N ASN A 89 -8.87 18.83 -27.24
CA ASN A 89 -9.47 18.12 -28.37
C ASN A 89 -8.53 17.99 -29.59
N ILE A 90 -7.22 17.98 -29.36
CA ILE A 90 -6.22 17.77 -30.41
C ILE A 90 -5.71 16.34 -30.27
N HIS A 91 -6.17 15.47 -31.16
CA HIS A 91 -5.88 14.03 -31.08
C HIS A 91 -4.70 13.59 -31.95
N THR A 92 -4.22 14.47 -32.84
CA THR A 92 -3.06 14.27 -33.69
C THR A 92 -2.11 15.48 -33.59
N TRP A 93 -0.82 15.22 -33.57
CA TRP A 93 0.24 16.24 -33.54
C TRP A 93 1.51 15.69 -34.23
N GLU A 94 2.50 16.56 -34.42
CA GLU A 94 3.70 16.26 -35.23
C GLU A 94 4.45 14.98 -34.79
N MET A 95 4.44 14.69 -33.49
CA MET A 95 5.18 13.57 -32.89
C MET A 95 4.27 12.39 -32.47
N GLY A 96 3.00 12.37 -32.86
CA GLY A 96 2.12 11.24 -32.54
C GLY A 96 0.62 11.55 -32.50
N SER A 97 -0.13 10.61 -31.94
CA SER A 97 -1.59 10.69 -31.81
C SER A 97 -2.08 9.99 -30.55
N CYS A 98 -3.33 10.24 -30.18
CA CYS A 98 -3.98 9.54 -29.07
C CYS A 98 -4.14 8.05 -29.37
N GLN A 99 -3.85 7.20 -28.38
CA GLN A 99 -3.95 5.73 -28.50
C GLN A 99 -5.31 5.23 -27.99
N HIS A 100 -6.39 5.69 -28.63
CA HIS A 100 -7.73 5.16 -28.40
C HIS A 100 -8.56 5.26 -29.68
N SER A 101 -9.55 4.38 -29.83
CA SER A 101 -10.58 4.49 -30.85
C SER A 101 -11.44 5.74 -30.61
N ASP A 102 -12.19 6.18 -31.60
CA ASP A 102 -13.16 7.26 -31.44
C ASP A 102 -14.15 6.90 -30.32
N LEU A 103 -14.01 7.61 -29.21
CA LEU A 103 -14.96 7.62 -28.12
C LEU A 103 -16.09 8.51 -28.64
N GLY A 104 -17.03 7.93 -29.40
CA GLY A 104 -18.07 8.65 -30.13
C GLY A 104 -18.69 9.81 -29.34
N GLU A 105 -19.17 10.85 -30.04
CA GLU A 105 -19.70 12.13 -29.50
C GLU A 105 -20.52 11.95 -28.20
N GLY A 106 -19.88 11.92 -27.03
CA GLY A 106 -20.53 11.19 -25.94
C GLY A 106 -19.94 11.30 -24.55
N LEU A 107 -19.23 12.37 -24.21
CA LEU A 107 -18.98 12.66 -22.78
C LEU A 107 -19.39 14.05 -22.32
N GLY A 108 -19.92 14.92 -23.20
CA GLY A 108 -20.34 16.28 -22.82
C GLY A 108 -19.27 17.07 -22.07
N LYS A 109 -17.99 16.69 -22.23
CA LYS A 109 -16.88 17.27 -21.48
C LYS A 109 -16.49 18.57 -22.10
N GLN A 110 -16.36 19.58 -21.24
CA GLN A 110 -15.81 20.86 -21.64
C GLN A 110 -14.32 20.73 -21.91
N TRP A 111 -13.90 21.00 -23.14
CA TRP A 111 -12.50 21.04 -23.54
C TRP A 111 -11.77 22.23 -22.92
N ILE A 112 -10.49 22.05 -22.61
CA ILE A 112 -9.65 23.14 -22.15
C ILE A 112 -9.23 23.96 -23.36
N GLN A 113 -9.54 25.26 -23.37
CA GLN A 113 -9.07 26.17 -24.41
C GLN A 113 -7.53 26.21 -24.41
N ARG A 114 -6.93 26.02 -25.58
CA ARG A 114 -5.47 26.09 -25.76
C ARG A 114 -4.93 27.45 -25.32
N ASP A 115 -3.77 27.46 -24.68
CA ASP A 115 -3.08 28.66 -24.16
C ASP A 115 -3.83 29.45 -23.08
N SER A 116 -4.98 28.96 -22.62
CA SER A 116 -5.69 29.48 -21.44
C SER A 116 -4.85 29.31 -20.18
N LYS A 117 -5.26 30.01 -19.10
CA LYS A 117 -4.64 29.88 -17.78
C LYS A 117 -4.60 28.42 -17.30
N SER A 118 -5.67 27.67 -17.52
CA SER A 118 -5.79 26.24 -17.17
C SER A 118 -4.82 25.39 -17.98
N HIS A 119 -4.73 25.62 -19.29
CA HIS A 119 -3.84 24.87 -20.17
C HIS A 119 -2.37 25.11 -19.79
N LYS A 120 -1.96 26.37 -19.62
CA LYS A 120 -0.60 26.73 -19.19
C LYS A 120 -0.24 26.15 -17.81
N ALA A 121 -1.19 26.13 -16.88
CA ALA A 121 -1.00 25.51 -15.58
C ALA A 121 -0.79 23.99 -15.70
N LEU A 122 -1.59 23.31 -16.52
CA LEU A 122 -1.41 21.87 -16.80
C LEU A 122 -0.05 21.59 -17.44
N VAL A 123 0.34 22.36 -18.46
CA VAL A 123 1.66 22.26 -19.11
C VAL A 123 2.78 22.40 -18.06
N GLY A 124 2.68 23.38 -17.15
CA GLY A 124 3.64 23.52 -16.06
C GLY A 124 3.74 22.31 -15.12
N ILE A 125 2.63 21.59 -14.89
CA ILE A 125 2.61 20.35 -14.11
C ILE A 125 3.23 19.19 -14.91
N VAL A 126 2.80 19.02 -16.16
CA VAL A 126 3.23 17.94 -17.07
C VAL A 126 4.74 18.00 -17.31
N PHE A 127 5.26 19.21 -17.56
CA PHE A 127 6.68 19.46 -17.87
C PHE A 127 7.53 19.81 -16.64
N ASN A 128 7.07 19.48 -15.43
CA ASN A 128 7.82 19.76 -14.21
C ASN A 128 9.15 18.97 -14.20
N LYS A 129 10.27 19.67 -14.45
CA LYS A 129 11.62 19.06 -14.59
C LYS A 129 12.01 18.17 -13.41
N ARG A 130 11.70 18.59 -12.17
CA ARG A 130 12.03 17.83 -10.97
C ARG A 130 11.26 16.50 -10.92
N TRP A 131 9.98 16.52 -11.27
CA TRP A 131 9.16 15.31 -11.30
C TRP A 131 9.56 14.38 -12.46
N LEU A 132 9.78 14.92 -13.65
CA LEU A 132 10.22 14.14 -14.82
C LEU A 132 11.59 13.49 -14.63
N LYS A 133 12.44 14.02 -13.74
CA LYS A 133 13.70 13.36 -13.37
C LYS A 133 13.46 11.99 -12.74
N ASP A 134 12.48 11.90 -11.84
CA ASP A 134 12.20 10.70 -11.05
C ASP A 134 11.13 9.78 -11.65
N VAL A 135 10.51 10.16 -12.78
CA VAL A 135 9.36 9.43 -13.33
C VAL A 135 9.68 7.98 -13.73
N HIS A 136 10.92 7.72 -14.13
CA HIS A 136 11.41 6.38 -14.45
C HIS A 136 11.22 5.37 -13.31
N LYS A 137 11.18 5.84 -12.04
CA LYS A 137 10.96 4.98 -10.87
C LYS A 137 9.54 4.42 -10.78
N TYR A 138 8.58 4.96 -11.54
CA TYR A 138 7.20 4.46 -11.59
C TYR A 138 6.96 3.46 -12.73
N LEU A 139 7.88 3.34 -13.70
CA LEU A 139 7.68 2.53 -14.92
C LEU A 139 7.68 1.03 -14.66
N ARG A 140 8.24 0.59 -13.51
CA ARG A 140 8.11 -0.82 -13.05
C ARG A 140 6.73 -1.12 -12.45
N PHE A 141 5.85 -0.12 -12.42
CA PHE A 141 4.44 -0.21 -12.08
C PHE A 141 4.18 -1.02 -10.80
N ARG A 142 4.95 -0.70 -9.75
CA ARG A 142 4.85 -1.35 -8.44
C ARG A 142 3.81 -0.65 -7.57
N SER A 143 3.08 -1.43 -6.80
CA SER A 143 2.13 -0.97 -5.78
C SER A 143 2.42 -1.69 -4.47
N THR A 144 2.18 -1.00 -3.36
CA THR A 144 2.33 -1.56 -2.00
C THR A 144 1.09 -2.31 -1.52
N ALA A 145 0.02 -2.39 -2.32
CA ALA A 145 -1.25 -3.00 -1.90
C ALA A 145 -1.10 -4.44 -1.35
N ASP A 146 -0.30 -5.28 -2.02
CA ASP A 146 -0.03 -6.65 -1.56
C ASP A 146 0.80 -6.66 -0.27
N LEU A 147 1.75 -5.74 -0.14
CA LEU A 147 2.58 -5.60 1.06
C LEU A 147 1.75 -5.16 2.26
N GLU A 148 0.85 -4.18 2.07
CA GLU A 148 -0.09 -3.72 3.09
C GLU A 148 -1.05 -4.84 3.51
N SER A 149 -1.57 -5.60 2.55
CA SER A 149 -2.42 -6.76 2.80
C SER A 149 -1.70 -7.84 3.62
N PHE A 150 -0.44 -8.11 3.30
CA PHE A 150 0.39 -9.05 4.06
C PHE A 150 0.71 -8.52 5.47
N GLN A 151 1.04 -7.24 5.61
CA GLN A 151 1.28 -6.63 6.91
C GLN A 151 0.03 -6.68 7.80
N ASN A 152 -1.15 -6.50 7.21
CA ASN A 152 -2.42 -6.70 7.92
C ASN A 152 -2.60 -8.15 8.37
N HIS A 153 -2.23 -9.15 7.55
CA HIS A 153 -2.24 -10.56 7.97
C HIS A 153 -1.31 -10.78 9.17
N ILE A 154 -0.08 -10.25 9.14
CA ILE A 154 0.82 -10.32 10.30
C ILE A 154 0.15 -9.77 11.55
N LEU A 155 -0.55 -8.63 11.46
CA LEU A 155 -1.23 -8.03 12.60
C LEU A 155 -2.39 -8.89 13.15
N MET A 156 -3.04 -9.72 12.32
CA MET A 156 -4.05 -10.68 12.80
C MET A 156 -3.42 -11.76 13.67
N TYR A 157 -2.26 -12.29 13.28
CA TYR A 157 -1.57 -13.38 14.00
C TYR A 157 -0.68 -12.88 15.14
N ALA A 158 -0.09 -11.70 15.00
CA ALA A 158 0.88 -11.09 15.90
C ALA A 158 0.51 -9.62 16.13
N SER A 159 -0.62 -9.40 16.78
CA SER A 159 -1.10 -8.05 17.10
C SER A 159 -0.09 -7.29 17.98
N LYS A 160 0.15 -6.02 17.62
CA LYS A 160 1.02 -5.09 18.38
C LYS A 160 0.54 -4.82 19.81
N ARG A 161 -0.68 -5.25 20.16
CA ARG A 161 -1.27 -5.07 21.50
C ARG A 161 -0.75 -6.08 22.52
N PHE A 162 -0.08 -7.15 22.07
CA PHE A 162 0.43 -8.19 22.94
C PHE A 162 1.96 -8.28 22.82
N ALA A 163 2.63 -8.49 23.94
CA ALA A 163 4.05 -8.82 23.95
C ALA A 163 4.22 -10.32 23.67
N PHE A 164 5.08 -10.65 22.71
CA PHE A 164 5.45 -12.02 22.39
C PHE A 164 6.95 -12.19 22.61
N THR A 165 7.36 -13.33 23.18
CA THR A 165 8.77 -13.73 23.16
C THR A 165 9.22 -13.94 21.71
N PRO A 166 10.50 -13.71 21.36
CA PRO A 166 10.97 -13.80 19.98
C PRO A 166 10.57 -15.09 19.24
N PRO A 167 10.68 -16.31 19.82
CA PRO A 167 10.29 -17.55 19.13
C PRO A 167 8.78 -17.64 18.83
N VAL A 168 7.95 -17.09 19.72
CA VAL A 168 6.49 -17.06 19.55
C VAL A 168 6.10 -16.06 18.48
N TYR A 169 6.75 -14.89 18.46
CA TYR A 169 6.54 -13.89 17.41
C TYR A 169 6.91 -14.46 16.04
N GLU A 170 8.08 -15.09 15.93
CA GLU A 170 8.56 -15.72 14.71
C GLU A 170 7.57 -16.78 14.19
N ALA A 171 7.14 -17.71 15.04
CA ALA A 171 6.17 -18.74 14.65
C ALA A 171 4.84 -18.14 14.16
N ARG A 172 4.36 -17.06 14.78
CA ARG A 172 3.13 -16.37 14.36
C ARG A 172 3.28 -15.64 13.02
N VAL A 173 4.44 -15.02 12.78
CA VAL A 173 4.75 -14.38 11.49
C VAL A 173 4.83 -15.43 10.38
N LEU A 174 5.45 -16.58 10.64
CA LEU A 174 5.50 -17.70 9.69
C LEU A 174 4.11 -18.25 9.36
N LEU A 175 3.24 -18.41 10.36
CA LEU A 175 1.85 -18.80 10.13
C LEU A 175 1.07 -17.76 9.31
N ALA A 176 1.27 -16.47 9.58
CA ALA A 176 0.67 -15.41 8.78
C ALA A 176 1.14 -15.44 7.31
N ALA A 177 2.43 -15.72 7.09
CA ALA A 177 3.01 -15.88 5.76
C ALA A 177 2.43 -17.09 5.00
N LEU A 178 2.27 -18.23 5.69
CA LEU A 178 1.61 -19.40 5.12
C LEU A 178 0.17 -19.07 4.74
N ASP A 179 -0.64 -18.54 5.66
CA ASP A 179 -2.04 -18.18 5.40
C ASP A 179 -2.18 -17.19 4.23
N TYR A 180 -1.34 -16.15 4.21
CA TYR A 180 -1.34 -15.17 3.12
C TYR A 180 -1.02 -15.84 1.77
N ASN A 181 0.06 -16.63 1.70
CA ASN A 181 0.50 -17.25 0.46
C ASN A 181 -0.50 -18.27 -0.08
N PHE A 182 -1.13 -19.08 0.79
CA PHE A 182 -2.18 -20.02 0.39
C PHE A 182 -3.43 -19.32 -0.17
N HIS A 183 -3.69 -18.07 0.23
CA HIS A 183 -4.94 -17.38 -0.10
C HIS A 183 -4.83 -16.15 -1.02
N ARG A 184 -3.61 -15.71 -1.35
CA ARG A 184 -3.35 -14.52 -2.17
C ARG A 184 -4.00 -14.62 -3.54
N ASN A 185 -3.74 -15.71 -4.24
CA ASN A 185 -4.10 -15.92 -5.65
C ASN A 185 -5.39 -16.73 -5.82
N ARG A 186 -6.31 -16.67 -4.86
CA ARG A 186 -7.61 -17.33 -4.98
C ARG A 186 -8.36 -16.82 -6.22
N PRO A 187 -8.90 -17.73 -7.05
CA PRO A 187 -9.70 -17.35 -8.21
C PRO A 187 -10.99 -16.64 -7.76
N THR A 188 -11.61 -15.93 -8.70
CA THR A 188 -12.94 -15.35 -8.51
C THR A 188 -14.00 -16.44 -8.57
N SER A 189 -15.00 -16.38 -7.69
CA SER A 189 -16.17 -17.24 -7.73
C SER A 189 -17.00 -16.97 -8.98
N ALA A 190 -17.52 -18.04 -9.58
CA ALA A 190 -18.41 -17.99 -10.73
C ALA A 190 -19.74 -18.69 -10.41
N THR A 191 -20.79 -18.31 -11.12
CA THR A 191 -22.07 -19.05 -11.14
C THR A 191 -21.91 -20.35 -11.91
N CYS A 192 -22.93 -21.22 -11.87
CA CYS A 192 -22.96 -22.46 -12.65
C CYS A 192 -22.81 -22.22 -14.18
N GLU A 193 -23.17 -21.03 -14.64
CA GLU A 193 -23.03 -20.58 -16.04
C GLU A 193 -21.64 -19.96 -16.35
N GLY A 194 -20.68 -20.01 -15.42
CA GLY A 194 -19.34 -19.46 -15.60
C GLY A 194 -19.23 -17.94 -15.47
N LYS A 195 -20.30 -17.23 -15.12
CA LYS A 195 -20.28 -15.77 -14.93
C LYS A 195 -19.71 -15.40 -13.56
N GLN A 196 -18.78 -14.45 -13.52
CA GLN A 196 -18.19 -13.99 -12.25
C GLN A 196 -19.24 -13.40 -11.31
N ILE A 197 -19.17 -13.77 -10.04
CA ILE A 197 -20.03 -13.20 -8.99
C ILE A 197 -19.44 -11.86 -8.55
N LEU A 198 -20.17 -10.78 -8.81
CA LEU A 198 -19.79 -9.41 -8.42
C LEU A 198 -20.52 -8.99 -7.15
N ARG A 199 -19.84 -8.25 -6.28
CA ARG A 199 -20.42 -7.59 -5.12
C ARG A 199 -20.14 -6.10 -5.11
N ARG A 200 -20.99 -5.36 -4.42
CA ARG A 200 -20.87 -3.91 -4.22
C ARG A 200 -20.13 -3.65 -2.90
N LEU A 201 -19.12 -2.80 -2.94
CA LEU A 201 -18.41 -2.29 -1.77
C LEU A 201 -18.66 -0.78 -1.66
N TYR A 202 -19.17 -0.32 -0.52
CA TYR A 202 -19.32 1.11 -0.27
C TYR A 202 -18.03 1.69 0.31
N ASN A 203 -17.43 2.65 -0.40
CA ASN A 203 -16.28 3.38 0.12
C ASN A 203 -16.77 4.64 0.87
N LYS A 204 -16.71 4.60 2.20
CA LYS A 204 -17.14 5.70 3.08
C LYS A 204 -16.46 7.04 2.77
N HIS A 205 -15.16 7.03 2.45
CA HIS A 205 -14.39 8.24 2.19
C HIS A 205 -14.72 8.86 0.83
N ALA A 206 -14.91 8.01 -0.19
CA ALA A 206 -15.25 8.45 -1.53
C ALA A 206 -16.78 8.58 -1.77
N ARG A 207 -17.60 8.25 -0.75
CA ARG A 207 -19.06 8.25 -0.76
C ARG A 207 -19.68 7.59 -2.01
N ARG A 208 -19.05 6.52 -2.49
CA ARG A 208 -19.44 5.84 -3.73
C ARG A 208 -19.33 4.32 -3.61
N TYR A 209 -20.10 3.62 -4.42
CA TYR A 209 -19.97 2.19 -4.58
C TYR A 209 -18.89 1.84 -5.61
N SER A 210 -18.15 0.78 -5.34
CA SER A 210 -17.28 0.09 -6.29
C SER A 210 -17.72 -1.36 -6.44
N LEU A 211 -17.64 -1.90 -7.64
CA LEU A 211 -17.82 -3.32 -7.89
C LEU A 211 -16.50 -4.06 -7.64
N TYR A 212 -16.58 -5.27 -7.10
CA TYR A 212 -15.45 -6.19 -7.01
C TYR A 212 -15.92 -7.63 -7.25
N ALA A 213 -15.04 -8.43 -7.85
CA ALA A 213 -15.29 -9.86 -8.02
C ALA A 213 -15.05 -10.60 -6.70
N LEU A 214 -16.01 -11.42 -6.29
CA LEU A 214 -15.92 -12.21 -5.08
C LEU A 214 -14.86 -13.30 -5.30
N LYS A 215 -13.88 -13.43 -4.40
CA LYS A 215 -12.92 -14.53 -4.42
C LYS A 215 -13.55 -15.80 -3.83
N SER A 216 -13.11 -16.96 -4.32
CA SER A 216 -13.47 -18.27 -3.77
C SER A 216 -13.18 -18.36 -2.28
N GLU A 217 -13.84 -19.26 -1.56
CA GLU A 217 -13.66 -19.40 -0.12
C GLU A 217 -12.21 -19.79 0.26
N LYS A 218 -11.81 -19.41 1.47
CA LYS A 218 -10.49 -19.80 2.01
C LYS A 218 -10.50 -21.30 2.34
N THR A 219 -9.36 -21.96 2.19
CA THR A 219 -9.20 -23.37 2.57
C THR A 219 -7.99 -23.53 3.49
N TYR A 220 -8.17 -24.29 4.56
CA TYR A 220 -7.17 -24.40 5.62
C TYR A 220 -6.55 -25.80 5.71
N LYS A 221 -6.48 -26.52 4.58
CA LYS A 221 -5.95 -27.91 4.53
C LYS A 221 -4.53 -28.02 5.11
N TYR A 222 -3.71 -26.99 4.89
CA TYR A 222 -2.36 -26.91 5.43
C TYR A 222 -2.30 -26.91 6.98
N ILE A 223 -3.37 -26.51 7.68
CA ILE A 223 -3.42 -26.53 9.15
C ILE A 223 -3.40 -27.97 9.65
N SER A 224 -4.23 -28.84 9.08
CA SER A 224 -4.28 -30.25 9.48
C SER A 224 -2.93 -30.95 9.24
N GLU A 225 -2.27 -30.64 8.12
CA GLU A 225 -0.92 -31.15 7.83
C GLU A 225 0.12 -30.65 8.85
N LEU A 226 0.08 -29.37 9.22
CA LEU A 226 0.95 -28.81 10.25
C LEU A 226 0.72 -29.48 11.61
N GLN A 227 -0.53 -29.68 12.01
CA GLN A 227 -0.88 -30.38 13.24
C GLN A 227 -0.36 -31.82 13.24
N ALA A 228 -0.53 -32.56 12.15
CA ALA A 228 0.00 -33.91 12.00
C ALA A 228 1.54 -33.94 12.10
N LYS A 229 2.24 -32.99 11.44
CA LYS A 229 3.70 -32.86 11.53
C LYS A 229 4.16 -32.56 12.97
N ILE A 230 3.47 -31.65 13.68
CA ILE A 230 3.76 -31.34 15.08
C ILE A 230 3.60 -32.59 15.95
N LEU A 231 2.50 -33.33 15.78
CA LEU A 231 2.26 -34.56 16.54
C LEU A 231 3.33 -35.63 16.26
N ASN A 232 3.63 -35.88 14.99
CA ASN A 232 4.66 -36.84 14.60
C ASN A 232 6.03 -36.46 15.16
N GLN A 233 6.43 -35.18 15.03
CA GLN A 233 7.68 -34.69 15.60
C GLN A 233 7.74 -34.87 17.12
N ARG A 234 6.61 -34.71 17.82
CA ARG A 234 6.55 -34.93 19.27
C ARG A 234 6.73 -36.40 19.62
N LEU A 235 6.00 -37.28 18.94
CA LEU A 235 6.07 -38.73 19.17
C LEU A 235 7.47 -39.29 18.90
N THR A 236 8.17 -38.78 17.89
CA THR A 236 9.51 -39.26 17.51
C THR A 236 10.65 -38.56 18.25
N SER A 237 10.41 -37.42 18.91
CA SER A 237 11.48 -36.65 19.55
C SER A 237 12.16 -37.36 20.73
N GLY A 238 11.53 -38.36 21.33
CA GLY A 238 12.00 -39.00 22.57
C GLY A 238 12.02 -38.07 23.79
N VAL A 239 11.60 -36.81 23.65
CA VAL A 239 11.52 -35.82 24.72
C VAL A 239 10.08 -35.75 25.20
N GLY A 240 9.85 -36.07 26.48
CA GLY A 240 8.53 -35.93 27.10
C GLY A 240 8.00 -34.49 27.07
N MET A 241 6.69 -34.32 27.28
CA MET A 241 6.08 -32.99 27.41
C MET A 241 6.89 -32.12 28.39
N PRO A 242 7.17 -30.84 28.05
CA PRO A 242 7.86 -29.94 28.95
C PRO A 242 7.15 -29.93 30.30
N ARG A 243 7.75 -30.54 31.32
CA ARG A 243 7.19 -30.50 32.67
C ARG A 243 7.24 -29.04 33.10
N ARG A 244 6.12 -28.54 33.65
CA ARG A 244 6.08 -27.24 34.30
C ARG A 244 7.09 -27.29 35.45
N ARG A 245 8.30 -26.79 35.22
CA ARG A 245 9.33 -26.75 36.26
C ARG A 245 8.82 -25.80 37.32
N SER A 246 8.63 -26.29 38.54
CA SER A 246 8.46 -25.44 39.71
C SER A 246 9.63 -24.46 39.73
N LEU A 247 9.33 -23.15 39.77
CA LEU A 247 10.38 -22.15 39.95
C LEU A 247 11.09 -22.47 41.28
N ARG A 248 12.41 -22.40 41.29
CA ARG A 248 13.17 -22.55 42.55
C ARG A 248 12.71 -21.44 43.52
N PRO A 249 12.76 -21.65 44.85
CA PRO A 249 12.38 -20.61 45.82
C PRO A 249 13.08 -19.27 45.57
N ASN A 250 14.33 -19.32 45.07
CA ASN A 250 15.16 -18.15 44.80
C ASN A 250 15.16 -17.70 43.32
N ASP A 251 14.30 -18.27 42.45
CA ASP A 251 14.22 -17.85 41.05
C ASP A 251 13.66 -16.42 40.96
N PRO A 252 14.34 -15.46 40.32
CA PRO A 252 13.91 -14.06 40.29
C PRO A 252 12.48 -13.85 39.79
N ARG A 253 11.96 -14.77 38.96
CA ARG A 253 10.59 -14.72 38.44
C ARG A 253 9.53 -14.99 39.52
N THR A 254 9.88 -15.59 40.67
CA THR A 254 8.96 -15.75 41.80
C THR A 254 8.68 -14.44 42.53
N ARG A 255 9.57 -13.45 42.38
CA ARG A 255 9.46 -12.14 43.05
C ARG A 255 8.53 -11.17 42.34
N GLY A 256 7.98 -11.54 41.17
CA GLY A 256 7.14 -10.65 40.36
C GLY A 256 7.91 -9.43 39.85
N VAL A 257 7.18 -8.42 39.40
CA VAL A 257 7.75 -7.11 39.06
C VAL A 257 8.12 -6.41 40.37
N VAL A 258 9.40 -6.11 40.58
CA VAL A 258 9.88 -5.35 41.73
C VAL A 258 10.01 -3.89 41.30
N PRO A 259 9.09 -3.00 41.70
CA PRO A 259 9.16 -1.60 41.30
C PRO A 259 10.38 -0.93 41.96
N PRO A 260 11.03 0.04 41.30
CA PRO A 260 12.17 0.76 41.88
C PRO A 260 11.77 1.70 43.02
N VAL A 261 10.47 1.87 43.27
CA VAL A 261 9.91 2.75 44.30
C VAL A 261 8.97 1.90 45.17
N PRO A 262 9.04 2.02 46.51
CA PRO A 262 8.12 1.32 47.39
C PRO A 262 6.66 1.71 47.08
N PRO A 263 5.71 0.76 47.17
CA PRO A 263 4.30 1.08 46.97
C PRO A 263 3.84 2.09 48.03
N PRO A 264 3.16 3.17 47.64
CA PRO A 264 2.56 4.09 48.60
C PRO A 264 1.47 3.37 49.41
N PRO A 265 1.10 3.89 50.60
CA PRO A 265 0.04 3.33 51.42
C PRO A 265 -1.27 3.15 50.65
N ILE A 266 -1.99 2.06 50.92
CA ILE A 266 -3.27 1.74 50.27
C ILE A 266 -4.27 2.90 50.41
N SER A 267 -4.26 3.59 51.56
CA SER A 267 -5.11 4.76 51.81
C SER A 267 -4.85 5.93 50.85
N GLU A 268 -3.58 6.18 50.50
CA GLU A 268 -3.18 7.24 49.56
C GLU A 268 -3.58 6.89 48.12
N LEU A 269 -3.43 5.61 47.75
CA LEU A 269 -3.89 5.08 46.45
C LEU A 269 -5.42 5.14 46.31
N MET A 270 -6.16 4.87 47.38
CA MET A 270 -7.62 4.98 47.39
C MET A 270 -8.06 6.44 47.22
N GLN A 271 -7.44 7.39 47.91
CA GLN A 271 -7.76 8.82 47.76
C GLN A 271 -7.48 9.34 46.35
N THR A 272 -6.36 8.97 45.75
CA THR A 272 -6.02 9.35 44.36
C THR A 272 -6.91 8.67 43.31
N GLN A 273 -7.50 7.50 43.59
CA GLN A 273 -8.49 6.88 42.73
C GLN A 273 -9.88 7.49 42.90
N VAL A 274 -10.28 7.87 44.13
CA VAL A 274 -11.53 8.60 44.40
C VAL A 274 -11.49 9.99 43.75
N SER A 275 -10.35 10.69 43.78
CA SER A 275 -10.21 12.02 43.14
C SER A 275 -10.28 11.96 41.61
N ARG A 276 -10.06 10.79 41.00
CA ARG A 276 -10.26 10.57 39.55
C ARG A 276 -11.67 10.12 39.19
N GLY A 277 -12.45 9.66 40.18
CA GLY A 277 -13.82 9.20 40.01
C GLY A 277 -14.91 10.24 40.33
N LEU A 278 -14.54 11.37 40.93
CA LEU A 278 -15.47 12.48 41.22
C LEU A 278 -14.84 13.81 40.80
N GLY A 279 -15.08 14.22 39.55
CA GLY A 279 -15.00 15.63 39.14
C GLY A 279 -14.34 15.96 37.79
N MET A 280 -15.04 15.69 36.67
CA MET A 280 -15.47 16.65 35.62
C MET A 280 -16.10 15.90 34.44
#